data_AF-A0A6J7GSP2-F1
#
_entry.id   AF-A0A6J7GSP2-F1
#
_cell.length_a   1.000
_cell.length_b   1.000
_cell.length_c   1.000
_cell.angle_alpha   90.00
_cell.angle_beta   90.00
_cell.angle_gamma   90.00
#
_symmetry.space_group_name_H-M   'P 1'
#
loop_
_entity.id
_entity.type
_entity.pdbx_description
1 polymer ?
#
loop_
_entity_poly.entity_id
_entity_poly.type
_entity_poly.pdbx_seq_one_letter_code
_entity_poly.pdbx_strand_id
1 'polypeptide(L)' 'MRALGLAAGPMGGFNAAGVDADLLAGTSLRSFVVVNIGKPGENASTDRLPRLEYEEVVTSL' A
#
# COMPACT_ATOMS: atom_id res chain seq x y z
N MET A 1 2.56 9.10 -6.71
CA MET A 1 1.43 8.38 -7.36
C MET A 1 0.19 9.25 -7.49
N ARG A 2 -0.45 9.66 -6.38
CA ARG A 2 -1.67 10.48 -6.44
C ARG A 2 -1.49 11.81 -7.20
N ALA A 3 -0.40 12.54 -6.97
CA ALA A 3 -0.09 13.77 -7.71
C ALA A 3 0.14 13.55 -9.22
N LEU A 4 0.49 12.33 -9.61
CA LEU A 4 0.68 11.91 -11.01
C LEU A 4 -0.60 11.31 -11.61
N GLY A 5 -1.73 11.33 -10.90
CA GLY A 5 -2.99 10.73 -11.34
C GLY A 5 -3.03 9.20 -11.31
N LEU A 6 -2.06 8.54 -10.64
CA LEU A 6 -2.01 7.08 -10.52
C LEU A 6 -2.66 6.60 -9.22
N ALA A 7 -3.36 5.47 -9.32
CA ALA A 7 -3.82 4.70 -8.16
C ALA A 7 -2.65 3.90 -7.56
N ALA A 8 -2.74 3.64 -6.26
CA ALA A 8 -1.79 2.84 -5.52
C ALA A 8 -2.54 1.89 -4.57
N GLY A 9 -2.25 0.60 -4.65
CA GLY A 9 -2.77 -0.44 -3.76
C GLY A 9 -1.65 -1.01 -2.89
N PRO A 10 -1.42 -0.49 -1.67
CA PRO A 10 -0.44 -1.06 -0.74
C PRO A 10 -0.97 -2.36 -0.12
N MET A 11 -0.13 -3.39 -0.09
CA MET A 11 -0.48 -4.72 0.41
C MET A 11 0.61 -5.24 1.37
N GLY A 12 0.22 -5.47 2.62
CA GLY A 12 1.09 -6.12 3.62
C GLY A 12 0.97 -7.65 3.66
N GLY A 13 -0.12 -8.21 3.13
CA GLY A 13 -0.37 -9.65 3.08
C GLY A 13 0.28 -10.34 1.88
N PHE A 14 1.61 -10.34 1.80
CA PHE A 14 2.37 -10.97 0.71
C PHE A 14 3.44 -11.93 1.26
N ASN A 15 3.97 -12.81 0.40
CA ASN A 15 5.07 -13.71 0.76
C ASN A 15 6.42 -12.96 0.76
N ALA A 16 6.76 -12.31 1.88
CA ALA A 16 8.00 -11.55 2.02
C ALA A 16 9.26 -12.39 1.79
N ALA A 17 9.31 -13.62 2.31
CA ALA A 17 10.47 -14.49 2.13
C ALA A 17 10.69 -14.86 0.64
N GLY A 18 9.60 -15.13 -0.08
CA GLY A 18 9.67 -15.40 -1.52
C GLY A 18 10.13 -14.19 -2.32
N VAL A 19 9.57 -13.01 -2.04
CA VAL A 19 9.96 -11.76 -2.70
C VAL A 19 11.42 -11.41 -2.41
N ASP A 20 11.87 -11.54 -1.16
CA ASP A 20 13.25 -11.27 -0.78
C ASP A 20 14.22 -12.21 -1.50
N ALA A 21 13.89 -13.51 -1.59
CA ALA A 21 14.72 -14.49 -2.26
C ALA A 21 14.81 -14.27 -3.78
N ASP A 22 13.72 -13.83 -4.41
CA ASP A 22 13.66 -13.64 -5.86
C ASP A 22 14.26 -12.29 -6.30
N LEU A 23 13.93 -11.21 -5.59
CA LEU A 23 14.24 -9.84 -6.05
C LEU A 23 15.36 -9.15 -5.27
N LEU A 24 15.64 -9.57 -4.04
CA LEU A 24 16.56 -8.88 -3.12
C LEU A 24 17.74 -9.75 -2.66
N ALA A 25 17.93 -10.93 -3.25
CA ALA A 25 19.02 -11.83 -2.90
C ALA A 25 20.39 -11.16 -3.06
N GLY A 26 21.28 -11.39 -2.08
CA GLY A 26 22.62 -10.80 -2.04
C GLY A 26 22.65 -9.32 -1.62
N THR A 27 21.51 -8.72 -1.29
CA THR A 27 21.43 -7.37 -0.72
C THR A 27 21.17 -7.43 0.79
N SER A 28 21.31 -6.28 1.47
CA SER A 28 20.86 -6.10 2.86
C SER A 28 19.40 -5.64 2.96
N LEU A 29 18.70 -5.53 1.82
CA LEU A 29 17.32 -5.03 1.78
C LEU A 29 16.33 -6.12 2.19
N ARG A 30 15.21 -5.67 2.76
CA ARG A 30 14.06 -6.49 3.12
C ARG A 30 12.80 -5.87 2.54
N SER A 31 11.93 -6.70 1.98
CA SER A 31 10.61 -6.24 1.53
C SER A 31 9.74 -5.89 2.74
N PHE A 32 8.96 -4.80 2.61
CA PHE A 32 8.07 -4.32 3.67
C PHE A 32 6.62 -4.23 3.21
N VAL A 33 6.39 -3.71 2.00
CA VAL A 33 5.08 -3.59 1.39
C VAL A 33 5.20 -3.78 -0.11
N VAL A 34 4.22 -4.43 -0.73
CA VAL A 34 4.07 -4.46 -2.19
C VAL A 34 3.03 -3.42 -2.57
N VAL A 35 3.33 -2.60 -3.59
CA VAL A 35 2.41 -1.56 -4.05
C VAL A 35 2.14 -1.75 -5.53
N ASN A 36 0.89 -2.09 -5.87
CA ASN A 36 0.43 -2.04 -7.26
C ASN A 36 0.19 -0.58 -7.64
N ILE A 37 0.78 -0.13 -8.76
CA ILE A 37 0.68 1.25 -9.23
C ILE A 37 0.15 1.23 -10.66
N GLY A 38 -0.88 2.03 -10.94
CA GLY A 38 -1.42 2.10 -12.30
C GLY A 38 -2.71 2.90 -12.43
N LYS A 39 -3.40 2.71 -13.54
CA LYS A 39 -4.74 3.24 -13.79
C LYS A 39 -5.76 2.19 -13.37
N PRO A 40 -6.79 2.55 -12.59
CA PRO A 40 -7.88 1.64 -12.28
C PRO A 40 -8.54 1.11 -13.55
N GLY A 41 -8.92 -0.17 -13.56
CA GLY A 41 -9.75 -0.73 -14.62
C GLY A 41 -11.18 -0.19 -14.56
N GLU A 42 -12.00 -0.59 -15.53
CA GLU A 42 -13.43 -0.28 -15.50
C GLU A 42 -14.07 -0.85 -14.23
N ASN A 43 -14.90 -0.06 -13.55
CA ASN A 43 -15.57 -0.42 -12.29
C ASN A 43 -14.63 -0.86 -11.15
N ALA A 44 -13.35 -0.45 -11.16
CA ALA A 44 -12.37 -0.83 -10.14
C ALA A 44 -12.44 -0.02 -8.82
N SER A 45 -13.43 0.85 -8.67
CA SER A 45 -13.61 1.72 -7.50
C SER A 45 -14.85 1.32 -6.73
N THR A 46 -14.75 1.27 -5.41
CA THR A 46 -15.87 1.17 -4.48
C THR A 46 -16.00 2.46 -3.68
N ASP A 47 -17.13 2.61 -2.98
CA ASP A 47 -17.31 3.74 -2.07
C ASP A 47 -16.22 3.76 -1.00
N ARG A 48 -15.86 4.99 -0.61
CA ARG A 48 -14.81 5.21 0.37
C ARG A 48 -15.24 4.60 1.71
N LEU A 49 -14.43 3.70 2.24
CA LEU A 49 -14.65 3.13 3.57
C LEU A 49 -14.68 4.22 4.66
N PRO A 50 -15.46 4.03 5.74
CA PRO A 50 -15.51 4.95 6.88
C PRO A 50 -14.10 5.26 7.42
N ARG A 51 -13.89 6.50 7.84
CA ARG A 51 -12.69 6.91 8.58
C ARG A 51 -13.12 7.31 9.97
N LEU A 52 -12.23 7.09 10.93
CA LEU A 52 -12.42 7.59 12.29
C LEU A 52 -12.51 9.13 12.24
N GLU A 53 -13.37 9.67 13.10
CA GLU A 53 -13.51 11.10 13.32
C GLU A 53 -12.26 11.66 14.03
N TYR A 54 -12.07 12.97 13.97
CA TYR A 54 -10.87 13.63 14.48
C TYR A 54 -10.63 13.34 15.97
N GLU A 55 -11.68 13.46 16.77
CA GLU A 55 -11.68 13.26 18.22
C GLU A 55 -11.33 11.82 18.62
N GLU A 56 -11.51 10.85 17.71
CA GLU A 56 -11.19 9.45 17.95
C GLU A 56 -9.69 9.15 17.76
N VAL A 57 -8.95 10.01 17.05
CA VAL A 57 -7.56 9.73 16.64
C VAL A 57 -6.53 10.78 17.06
N VAL A 58 -6.96 11.88 17.70
CA VAL A 58 -6.05 12.95 18.14
C VAL A 58 -6.19 13.26 19.63
N THR A 59 -5.05 13.28 20.32
CA THR A 59 -4.91 13.75 21.71
C THR A 59 -3.78 14.77 21.79
N SER A 60 -3.97 15.84 22.56
CA SER A 60 -2.93 16.81 22.91
C SER A 60 -2.55 16.69 24.39
N LEU A 61 -1.26 16.82 24.69
CA LEU A 61 -0.72 16.88 26.06
C LEU A 61 -0.79 18.30 26.62
#